data_AF-A0A0Q4WE10-F1
#
_entry.id   AF-A0A0Q4WE10-F1
#
_cell.length_a   1.000
_cell.length_b   1.000
_cell.length_c   1.000
_cell.angle_alpha   90.00
_cell.angle_beta   90.00
_cell.angle_gamma   90.00
#
_symmetry.space_group_name_H-M   'P 1'
#
loop_
_entity.id
_entity.type
_entity.pdbx_description
1 polymer ?
#
loop_
_entity_poly.entity_id
_entity_poly.type
_entity_poly.pdbx_seq_one_letter_code
_entity_poly.pdbx_strand_id
1 'polypeptide(L)' 'MFVDEGWKPPREPAWEPPSRKPPMTKAQERAVVWIVGLNVVLLFVAPVGGASVIHALIALFGRS' A
#
# COMPACT_ATOMS: atom_id res chain seq x y z
N MET A 1 17.03 -36.90 44.86
CA MET A 1 15.78 -36.12 44.75
C MET A 1 15.57 -35.81 43.28
N PHE A 2 14.42 -36.20 42.70
CA PHE A 2 14.03 -35.74 41.37
C PHE A 2 13.66 -34.27 41.49
N VAL A 3 14.21 -33.44 40.62
CA VAL A 3 13.94 -32.00 40.63
C VAL A 3 12.59 -31.80 39.94
N ASP A 4 11.53 -31.62 40.73
CA ASP A 4 10.20 -31.15 40.29
C ASP A 4 10.23 -29.67 39.87
N GLU A 5 11.32 -29.21 39.25
CA GLU A 5 11.34 -27.90 38.59
C GLU A 5 10.68 -28.10 37.23
N GLY A 6 9.35 -28.18 37.28
CA GLY A 6 8.48 -28.26 36.12
C GLY A 6 8.90 -27.21 35.11
N TRP A 7 9.44 -27.70 34.00
CA TRP A 7 9.78 -26.89 32.84
C TRP A 7 8.54 -26.08 32.45
N LYS A 8 8.59 -24.76 32.65
CA LYS A 8 7.57 -23.84 32.14
C LYS A 8 8.03 -23.40 30.76
N PRO A 9 7.27 -23.68 29.69
CA PRO A 9 7.57 -23.12 28.38
C PRO A 9 7.70 -21.60 28.51
N PRO A 10 8.66 -20.96 27.80
CA PRO A 10 8.70 -19.52 27.71
C PRO A 10 7.31 -19.05 27.29
N ARG A 11 6.68 -18.17 28.09
CA ARG A 11 5.40 -17.58 27.71
C ARG A 11 5.64 -16.87 26.39
N GLU A 12 4.99 -17.33 25.32
CA GLU A 12 4.98 -16.62 24.05
C GLU A 12 4.56 -15.18 24.35
N PRO A 13 5.27 -14.17 23.79
CA PRO A 13 4.89 -12.79 24.01
C PRO A 13 3.41 -12.66 23.61
N ALA A 14 2.59 -12.19 24.55
CA ALA A 14 1.18 -11.95 24.28
C ALA A 14 1.09 -11.05 23.05
N TRP A 15 0.28 -11.44 22.07
CA TRP A 15 0.03 -10.58 20.92
C TRP A 15 -0.51 -9.24 21.44
N GLU A 16 0.27 -8.19 21.24
CA GLU A 16 -0.13 -6.83 21.58
C GLU A 16 -0.79 -6.19 20.35
N PRO A 17 -2.03 -5.68 20.48
CA PRO A 17 -2.66 -5.01 19.37
C PRO A 17 -1.80 -3.81 18.95
N PRO A 18 -1.64 -3.57 17.63
CA PRO A 18 -0.91 -2.42 17.17
C PRO A 18 -1.53 -1.15 17.77
N SER A 19 -0.68 -0.29 18.32
CA SER A 19 -1.06 1.03 18.82
C SER A 19 -1.98 1.73 17.79
N ARG A 20 -3.14 2.23 18.27
CA ARG A 20 -4.08 2.96 17.42
C ARG A 20 -3.35 4.13 16.77
N LYS A 21 -3.24 4.09 15.45
CA LYS A 21 -2.62 5.18 14.68
C LYS A 21 -3.34 6.51 15.00
N PRO A 22 -2.61 7.64 15.04
CA PRO A 22 -3.23 8.94 15.27
C PRO A 22 -4.37 9.20 14.28
N PRO A 23 -5.46 9.88 14.71
CA PRO A 23 -6.50 10.28 13.78
C PRO A 23 -5.91 11.20 12.71
N MET A 24 -6.38 11.02 11.47
CA MET A 24 -5.88 11.74 10.32
C MET A 24 -6.13 13.24 10.47
N THR A 25 -5.14 14.07 10.18
CA THR A 25 -5.31 15.52 10.22
C THR A 25 -6.15 16.00 9.03
N LYS A 26 -6.86 17.13 9.16
CA LYS A 26 -7.64 17.70 8.04
C LYS A 26 -6.82 17.93 6.77
N ALA A 27 -5.52 18.23 6.92
CA ALA A 27 -4.60 18.39 5.80
C ALA A 27 -4.31 17.05 5.09
N GLN A 28 -4.13 15.97 5.85
CA GLN A 28 -3.95 14.63 5.31
C GLN A 28 -5.22 14.15 4.60
N GLU A 29 -6.40 14.42 5.15
CA GLU A 29 -7.68 14.09 4.51
C GLU A 29 -7.83 14.79 3.17
N ARG A 30 -7.52 16.10 3.11
CA ARG A 30 -7.52 16.84 1.86
C ARG A 30 -6.50 16.32 0.85
N ALA A 31 -5.32 15.90 1.31
CA ALA A 31 -4.32 15.29 0.45
C ALA A 31 -4.81 13.95 -0.15
N VAL A 32 -5.43 13.09 0.67
CA VAL A 32 -6.01 11.81 0.21
C VAL A 32 -7.09 12.06 -0.84
N VAL A 33 -8.01 13.00 -0.60
CA VAL A 33 -9.07 13.35 -1.56
C VAL A 33 -8.46 13.83 -2.89
N TRP A 34 -7.43 14.68 -2.85
CA TRP A 34 -6.74 15.12 -4.06
C TRP A 34 -6.03 13.99 -4.79
N ILE A 35 -5.36 13.07 -4.08
CA ILE A 35 -4.67 11.93 -4.69
C ILE A 35 -5.68 11.01 -5.38
N VAL A 36 -6.81 10.71 -4.74
CA VAL A 36 -7.87 9.90 -5.33
C VAL A 36 -8.47 10.61 -6.54
N GLY A 37 -8.80 11.89 -6.41
CA GLY A 37 -9.34 12.69 -7.52
C GLY A 37 -8.40 12.75 -8.71
N LEU A 38 -7.10 12.94 -8.48
CA LEU A 38 -6.08 12.93 -9.53
C LEU A 38 -5.99 11.56 -10.21
N ASN A 39 -6.02 10.46 -9.44
CA ASN A 39 -6.00 9.12 -10.02
C ASN A 39 -7.24 8.82 -10.85
N VAL A 40 -8.43 9.29 -10.42
CA VAL A 40 -9.66 9.16 -11.21
C VAL A 40 -9.55 9.93 -12.52
N VAL A 41 -9.07 11.18 -12.49
CA VAL A 41 -8.82 11.95 -13.72
C VAL A 41 -7.80 11.24 -14.60
N LEU A 42 -6.70 10.77 -14.01
CA LEU A 42 -5.66 10.04 -14.72
C LEU A 42 -6.16 8.72 -15.29
N LEU A 43 -7.17 8.08 -14.67
CA LEU A 43 -7.83 6.88 -15.20
C LEU A 43 -8.61 7.18 -16.49
N PHE A 44 -9.01 8.43 -16.75
CA PHE A 44 -9.61 8.84 -18.02
C PHE A 44 -8.56 9.38 -19.00
N VAL A 45 -7.51 10.02 -18.48
CA VAL A 45 -6.36 10.40 -19.30
C VAL A 45 -5.58 9.18 -19.77
N ALA A 46 -5.46 8.09 -19.02
CA ALA A 46 -4.77 6.87 -19.45
C ALA A 46 -5.44 6.17 -20.66
N PRO A 47 -6.77 6.15 -20.83
CA PRO A 47 -7.41 5.82 -22.09
C PRO A 47 -6.99 6.74 -23.25
N VAL A 48 -6.84 8.04 -23.00
CA VAL A 48 -6.47 9.03 -24.02
C VAL A 48 -4.96 9.03 -24.33
N GLY A 49 -4.12 9.23 -23.33
CA GLY A 49 -2.66 9.27 -23.37
C GLY A 49 -1.99 7.91 -23.24
N GLY A 50 -2.60 6.91 -22.60
CA GLY A 50 -2.08 5.53 -22.60
C GLY A 50 -2.24 4.85 -23.96
N ALA A 51 -3.28 5.18 -24.74
CA ALA A 51 -3.31 4.83 -26.16
C ALA A 51 -2.11 5.46 -26.89
N SER A 52 -1.74 6.71 -26.60
CA SER A 52 -0.55 7.36 -27.17
C SER A 52 0.75 6.69 -26.72
N VAL A 53 0.88 6.30 -25.45
CA VAL A 53 2.08 5.60 -24.93
C VAL A 53 2.19 4.19 -25.53
N ILE A 54 1.09 3.43 -25.57
CA ILE A 54 1.07 2.11 -26.22
C ILE A 54 1.41 2.26 -27.70
N HIS A 55 0.85 3.25 -28.39
CA HIS A 55 1.16 3.51 -29.79
C HIS A 55 2.62 3.92 -29.99
N ALA A 56 3.19 4.74 -29.10
CA ALA A 56 4.60 5.12 -29.14
C ALA A 56 5.53 3.92 -28.88
N LEU A 57 5.17 3.04 -27.94
CA LEU A 57 5.92 1.80 -27.66
C LEU A 57 5.86 0.85 -28.85
N ILE A 58 4.68 0.62 -29.44
CA ILE A 58 4.53 -0.17 -30.66
C ILE A 58 5.37 0.43 -31.81
N ALA A 59 5.33 1.76 -31.98
CA ALA A 59 6.12 2.43 -33.02
C ALA A 59 7.63 2.31 -32.78
N LEU A 60 8.08 2.29 -31.52
CA LEU A 60 9.49 2.18 -31.15
C LEU A 60 10.02 0.75 -31.26
N PHE A 61 9.22 -0.25 -30.87
CA PHE A 61 9.65 -1.66 -30.79
C PHE A 61 9.18 -2.53 -31.97
N GLY A 62 8.10 -2.15 -32.65
CA GLY A 62 7.60 -2.84 -33.85
C GLY A 62 8.34 -2.46 -35.12
N ARG A 63 9.35 -1.57 -35.03
CA ARG A 63 10.22 -1.17 -36.14
C ARG A 63 11.52 -1.98 -36.21
N SER A 64 11.62 -3.08 -35.46
CA SER A 64 12.75 -4.03 -35.52
C SER A 64 12.60 -5.07 -36.61
#